data_AF-A0ABD5WED9-F1
#
_entry.id   AF-A0ABD5WED9-F1
#
_cell.length_a   1.000
_cell.length_b   1.000
_cell.length_c   1.000
_cell.angle_alpha   90.00
_cell.angle_beta   90.00
_cell.angle_gamma   90.00
#
_symmetry.space_group_name_H-M   'P 1'
#
loop_
_entity.id
_entity.type
_entity.pdbx_description
1 polymer ?
#
loop_
_entity_poly.entity_id
_entity_poly.type
_entity_poly.pdbx_seq_one_letter_code
_entity_poly.pdbx_strand_id
1 'polypeptide(L)' 'MNVRNLAVALAAGVVSFLVVAVSVTELLATRIWPSAIVGLPAGALAGLVGFGVAYYVLSRER' A
#
# COMPACT_ATOMS: atom_id res chain seq x y z
N MET A 1 -0.59 5.20 20.76
CA MET A 1 -0.50 3.83 20.21
C MET A 1 0.82 3.20 20.65
N ASN A 2 0.90 1.88 20.88
CA ASN A 2 2.19 1.23 21.15
C ASN A 2 3.03 1.11 19.87
N VAL A 3 4.36 1.10 20.01
CA VAL A 3 5.31 0.94 18.89
C VAL A 3 5.00 -0.29 18.04
N ARG A 4 4.59 -1.40 18.65
CA ARG A 4 4.16 -2.61 17.94
C ARG A 4 3.01 -2.35 16.96
N ASN A 5 1.95 -1.68 17.41
CA ASN A 5 0.78 -1.41 16.56
C ASN A 5 1.15 -0.45 15.42
N LEU A 6 2.05 0.51 15.68
CA LEU A 6 2.55 1.40 14.63
C LEU A 6 3.35 0.63 13.59
N ALA A 7 4.22 -0.29 14.02
CA ALA A 7 4.98 -1.15 13.12
C ALA A 7 4.06 -2.05 12.28
N VAL A 8 2.99 -2.59 12.86
CA VAL A 8 1.98 -3.38 12.13
C VAL A 8 1.25 -2.53 11.09
N ALA A 9 0.81 -1.32 11.44
CA ALA A 9 0.16 -0.42 10.49
C ALA A 9 1.10 -0.04 9.34
N LEU A 10 2.37 0.25 9.65
CA LEU A 10 3.39 0.54 8.64
C LEU A 10 3.63 -0.65 7.70
N ALA A 11 3.76 -1.86 8.26
CA ALA A 11 3.92 -3.08 7.47
C ALA A 11 2.70 -3.32 6.56
N ALA A 12 1.47 -3.10 7.05
CA ALA A 12 0.26 -3.20 6.24
C ALA A 12 0.27 -2.23 5.05
N GLY A 13 0.71 -0.99 5.28
CA GLY A 13 0.88 0.00 4.21
C GLY A 13 1.93 -0.42 3.17
N VAL A 14 3.11 -0.86 3.61
CA VAL A 14 4.18 -1.33 2.70
C VAL A 14 3.74 -2.54 1.88
N VAL A 15 3.10 -3.53 2.50
CA VAL A 15 2.59 -4.71 1.78
C VAL A 15 1.53 -4.31 0.77
N SER A 16 0.60 -3.43 1.14
CA SER A 16 -0.43 -2.91 0.22
C SER A 16 0.19 -2.16 -0.97
N PHE A 17 1.20 -1.33 -0.71
CA PHE A 17 1.97 -0.66 -1.76
C PHE A 17 2.58 -1.66 -2.74
N LEU A 18 3.34 -2.64 -2.23
CA LEU A 18 4.06 -3.59 -3.07
C LEU A 18 3.10 -4.44 -3.90
N VAL A 19 2.06 -4.99 -3.28
CA VAL A 19 1.07 -5.83 -3.96
C VAL A 19 0.41 -5.05 -5.10
N VAL A 20 -0.09 -3.83 -4.83
CA VAL A 20 -0.79 -3.05 -5.86
C VAL A 20 0.17 -2.52 -6.91
N ALA A 21 1.34 -2.00 -6.51
CA ALA A 21 2.32 -1.48 -7.46
C ALA A 21 2.75 -2.55 -8.47
N VAL A 22 3.11 -3.74 -7.99
CA VAL A 22 3.53 -4.86 -8.85
C VAL A 22 2.36 -5.34 -9.70
N SER A 23 1.19 -5.59 -9.10
CA SER A 23 0.02 -6.08 -9.85
C SER A 23 -0.37 -5.14 -10.98
N VAL A 24 -0.46 -3.84 -10.72
CA VAL A 24 -0.83 -2.84 -11.74
C VAL A 24 0.27 -2.73 -12.79
N THR A 25 1.55 -2.73 -12.40
CA THR A 25 2.67 -2.65 -13.36
C THR A 25 2.67 -3.83 -14.31
N GLU A 26 2.51 -5.05 -13.80
CA GLU A 26 2.46 -6.29 -14.60
C GLU A 26 1.23 -6.33 -15.51
N LEU A 27 0.05 -5.96 -14.99
CA LEU A 27 -1.18 -5.92 -15.79
C LEU A 27 -1.10 -4.91 -16.96
N LEU A 28 -0.36 -3.81 -16.77
CA LEU A 28 -0.20 -2.76 -17.78
C LEU A 28 1.03 -2.95 -18.67
N ALA A 29 1.91 -3.92 -18.39
CA ALA A 29 3.17 -4.12 -19.10
C ALA A 29 2.98 -4.32 -20.62
N THR A 30 1.86 -4.92 -21.02
CA THR A 30 1.52 -5.16 -22.45
C THR A 30 0.84 -3.98 -23.13
N ARG A 31 0.45 -2.93 -22.40
CA ARG A 31 -0.37 -1.81 -22.92
C ARG A 31 0.33 -0.46 -22.86
N ILE A 32 1.13 -0.21 -21.82
CA ILE A 32 1.72 1.11 -21.56
C ILE A 32 3.22 0.92 -21.28
N TRP A 33 4.07 1.69 -21.96
CA TRP A 33 5.50 1.73 -21.69
C TRP A 33 5.93 3.18 -21.36
N PRO A 34 6.46 3.44 -20.14
CA PRO A 34 6.68 2.52 -19.03
C PRO A 34 5.43 2.33 -18.15
N SER A 35 4.96 1.09 -17.94
CA SER A 35 3.78 0.77 -17.10
C SER A 35 3.96 1.15 -15.63
N ALA A 36 5.21 1.20 -15.16
CA ALA A 36 5.57 1.63 -13.81
C ALA A 36 5.08 3.06 -13.48
N ILE A 37 4.88 3.91 -14.49
CA ILE A 37 4.35 5.27 -14.30
C ILE A 37 2.92 5.27 -13.73
N VAL A 38 2.17 4.19 -13.94
CA VAL A 38 0.82 4.00 -13.39
C VAL A 38 0.88 3.12 -12.14
N GLY A 39 1.69 2.06 -12.17
CA GLY A 39 1.80 1.12 -11.05
C GLY A 39 2.32 1.77 -9.77
N LEU A 40 3.38 2.59 -9.83
CA LEU A 40 3.94 3.23 -8.65
C LEU A 40 2.96 4.20 -7.95
N PRO A 41 2.26 5.12 -8.65
CA PRO A 41 1.23 5.94 -8.03
C PRO A 41 0.05 5.14 -7.48
N ALA A 42 -0.41 4.13 -8.21
CA ALA A 42 -1.51 3.27 -7.74
C ALA A 42 -1.13 2.52 -6.46
N GLY A 43 0.09 1.98 -6.41
CA GLY A 43 0.66 1.39 -5.21
C GLY A 43 0.77 2.40 -4.07
N ALA A 44 1.23 3.62 -4.32
CA ALA A 44 1.37 4.65 -3.27
C ALA A 44 0.03 4.99 -2.62
N LEU A 45 -1.03 5.15 -3.43
CA LEU A 45 -2.39 5.35 -2.93
C LEU A 45 -2.86 4.16 -2.10
N ALA A 46 -2.67 2.93 -2.59
CA ALA A 46 -3.04 1.73 -1.85
C ALA A 46 -2.27 1.58 -0.53
N GLY A 47 -0.97 1.93 -0.51
CA GLY A 47 -0.15 1.90 0.68
C GLY A 47 -0.59 2.91 1.74
N LEU A 48 -0.91 4.14 1.33
CA LEU A 48 -1.45 5.17 2.22
C LEU A 48 -2.79 4.77 2.81
N VAL A 49 -3.69 4.24 1.98
CA VAL A 49 -5.00 3.74 2.43
C VAL A 49 -4.83 2.56 3.39
N GLY A 50 -3.98 1.58 3.03
CA GLY A 50 -3.70 0.42 3.87
C GLY A 50 -3.11 0.79 5.23
N PHE A 51 -2.15 1.72 5.26
CA PHE A 51 -1.61 2.28 6.49
C PHE A 51 -2.70 2.99 7.31
N GLY A 52 -3.46 3.89 6.69
CA GLY A 52 -4.48 4.68 7.37
C GLY A 52 -5.59 3.83 7.97
N VAL A 53 -6.07 2.83 7.23
CA VAL A 53 -7.08 1.87 7.71
C VAL A 53 -6.52 1.03 8.86
N ALA A 54 -5.33 0.45 8.70
CA ALA A 54 -4.71 -0.34 9.77
C ALA A 54 -4.50 0.51 11.02
N TYR A 55 -3.95 1.72 10.86
CA TYR A 55 -3.75 2.67 11.96
C TYR A 55 -5.06 3.01 12.66
N TYR A 56 -6.13 3.30 11.90
CA TYR A 56 -7.43 3.64 12.45
C TYR A 56 -8.03 2.48 13.25
N VAL A 57 -8.02 1.27 12.69
CA VAL A 57 -8.54 0.06 13.35
C VAL A 57 -7.76 -0.24 14.63
N LEU A 58 -6.42 -0.29 14.55
CA LEU A 58 -5.54 -0.56 15.70
C LEU A 58 -5.57 0.54 16.78
N SER A 59 -6.00 1.75 16.43
CA SER A 59 -6.23 2.85 17.37
C SER A 59 -7.57 2.73 18.08
N ARG A 60 -8.58 2.13 17.45
CA ARG A 60 -9.93 1.98 17.97
C ARG A 60 -10.08 0.81 18.95
N GLU A 61 -9.22 -0.19 18.84
CA GLU A 61 -9.17 -1.36 19.74
C GLU A 61 -8.46 -1.09 21.09
N ARG A 62 -8.25 0.18 21.44
CA ARG A 62 -7.58 0.64 22.67
C ARG A 62 -8.52 1.45 23.54
#